data_AF-A0A239PID9-F1
#
_entry.id   AF-A0A239PID9-F1
#
_cell.length_a   1.000
_cell.length_b   1.000
_cell.length_c   1.000
_cell.angle_alpha   90.00
_cell.angle_beta   90.00
_cell.angle_gamma   90.00
#
_symmetry.space_group_name_H-M   'P 1'
#
loop_
_entity.id
_entity.type
_entity.pdbx_description
1 polymer ?
#
loop_
_entity_poly.entity_id
_entity_poly.type
_entity_poly.pdbx_seq_one_letter_code
_entity_poly.pdbx_strand_id
1 'polypeptide(L)'
;MRLRTDDDIYRARLVYLGPPGYTLPVHLPYAQYGLFMLLVPLYMFIHWLFTFSVELFPAWEIALAIVTTSFIFRHVDPDRPARVVIRTALTDWRRTREPAVEQRDPRLVATKIRIREELV
;
A
#
# COMPACT_ATOMS: atom_id res chain seq x y z
N MET A 1 -18.91 -18.64 -19.63
CA MET A 1 -18.01 -18.94 -18.49
C MET A 1 -16.69 -18.25 -18.76
N ARG A 2 -16.32 -17.23 -17.96
CA ARG A 2 -14.98 -16.62 -18.07
C ARG A 2 -14.00 -17.61 -17.47
N LEU A 3 -13.01 -18.06 -18.26
CA LEU A 3 -11.85 -18.75 -17.71
C LEU A 3 -11.28 -17.85 -16.62
N ARG A 4 -11.26 -18.33 -15.38
CA ARG A 4 -10.51 -17.70 -14.31
C ARG A 4 -9.05 -18.02 -14.62
N THR A 5 -8.35 -17.06 -15.19
CA THR A 5 -6.94 -17.22 -15.55
C THR A 5 -6.15 -17.54 -14.29
N ASP A 6 -5.27 -18.55 -14.36
CA ASP A 6 -4.36 -18.97 -13.28
C ASP A 6 -3.35 -17.89 -12.87
N ASP A 7 -3.49 -16.67 -13.40
CA ASP A 7 -2.74 -15.49 -13.00
C ASP A 7 -2.85 -15.22 -11.50
N ASP A 8 -3.96 -15.59 -10.85
CA ASP A 8 -4.10 -15.53 -9.39
C ASP A 8 -3.08 -16.45 -8.66
N ILE A 9 -2.68 -17.59 -9.27
CA ILE A 9 -1.69 -18.54 -8.73
C ILE A 9 -0.26 -18.02 -8.96
N TYR A 10 0.00 -17.41 -10.12
CA TYR A 10 1.30 -16.79 -10.43
C TYR A 10 1.48 -15.40 -9.82
N ARG A 11 0.40 -14.76 -9.36
CA ARG A 11 0.44 -13.64 -8.41
C ARG A 11 0.81 -14.19 -7.03
N ALA A 12 1.94 -14.89 -6.99
CA ALA A 12 2.59 -15.36 -5.80
C ALA A 12 2.79 -14.13 -4.92
N ARG A 13 1.93 -14.03 -3.90
CA ARG A 13 2.29 -13.39 -2.65
C ARG A 13 3.67 -13.99 -2.35
N LEU A 14 4.74 -13.21 -2.52
CA LEU A 14 6.12 -13.64 -2.28
C LEU A 14 6.22 -13.97 -0.80
N VAL A 15 5.68 -15.12 -0.41
CA VAL A 15 5.61 -15.62 0.94
C VAL A 15 7.01 -16.14 1.21
N TYR A 16 7.65 -15.56 2.21
CA TYR A 16 8.94 -16.05 2.63
C TYR A 16 8.73 -17.40 3.31
N LEU A 17 9.23 -18.46 2.68
CA LEU A 17 9.11 -19.85 3.16
C LEU A 17 10.15 -20.19 4.25
N GLY A 18 10.99 -19.23 4.64
CA GLY A 18 12.12 -19.47 5.54
C GLY A 18 13.36 -20.01 4.82
N PRO A 19 14.49 -20.17 5.53
CA PRO A 19 15.65 -20.90 5.04
C PRO A 19 15.29 -22.36 4.71
N PRO A 20 16.01 -23.02 3.78
CA PRO A 20 15.75 -24.43 3.46
C PRO A 20 15.79 -25.29 4.73
N GLY A 21 14.68 -25.96 5.05
CA GLY A 21 14.57 -26.81 6.25
C GLY A 21 13.99 -26.13 7.51
N TYR A 22 13.61 -24.85 7.45
CA TYR A 22 12.97 -24.15 8.57
C TYR A 22 11.65 -23.52 8.13
N THR A 23 10.53 -24.04 8.62
CA THR A 23 9.23 -23.36 8.55
C THR A 23 9.09 -22.42 9.74
N LEU A 24 9.02 -21.11 9.48
CA LEU A 24 8.68 -20.15 10.53
C LEU A 24 7.22 -20.40 10.96
N PRO A 25 6.89 -20.26 12.27
CA PRO A 25 5.53 -20.49 12.76
C PRO A 25 4.50 -19.50 12.18
N VAL A 26 4.97 -18.37 11.61
CA VAL A 26 4.13 -17.35 11.00
C VAL A 26 4.64 -17.08 9.57
N HIS A 27 3.75 -17.18 8.60
CA HIS A 27 4.04 -16.96 7.18
C HIS A 27 3.65 -15.53 6.80
N LEU A 28 4.64 -14.63 6.71
CA LEU A 28 4.42 -13.27 6.26
C LEU A 28 4.97 -13.10 4.83
N PRO A 29 4.28 -12.38 3.93
CA PRO A 29 4.86 -11.91 2.68
C PRO A 29 6.18 -11.17 2.93
N TYR A 30 7.17 -11.32 2.03
CA TYR A 30 8.52 -10.75 2.14
C TYR A 30 8.51 -9.24 2.46
N ALA A 31 7.54 -8.51 1.89
CA ALA A 31 7.35 -7.09 2.14
C ALA A 31 6.98 -6.75 3.59
N GLN A 32 6.29 -7.65 4.30
CA GLN A 32 5.87 -7.44 5.69
C GLN A 32 7.03 -7.53 6.66
N TYR A 33 7.99 -8.43 6.42
CA TYR A 33 9.19 -8.54 7.26
C TYR A 33 10.02 -7.25 7.25
N GLY A 34 10.18 -6.61 6.09
CA GLY A 34 10.92 -5.35 5.98
C GLY A 34 10.28 -4.22 6.78
N LEU A 35 8.95 -4.07 6.68
CA LEU A 35 8.22 -3.06 7.46
C LEU A 35 8.27 -3.36 8.96
N PHE A 36 8.07 -4.61 9.35
CA PHE A 36 8.14 -5.04 10.74
C PHE A 36 9.52 -4.76 11.35
N MET A 37 10.60 -5.12 10.65
CA MET A 37 11.98 -4.82 11.09
C MET A 37 12.28 -3.32 11.22
N LEU A 38 11.58 -2.45 10.49
CA LEU A 38 11.68 -0.99 10.65
C LEU A 38 10.86 -0.47 11.83
N LEU A 39 9.65 -1.01 12.03
CA LEU A 39 8.72 -0.53 13.04
C LEU A 39 9.15 -0.88 14.47
N VAL A 40 9.74 -2.05 14.71
CA VAL A 40 10.23 -2.44 16.04
C VAL A 40 11.24 -1.42 16.60
N PRO A 41 12.37 -1.13 15.94
CA PRO A 41 13.32 -0.15 16.45
C PRO A 41 12.74 1.28 16.48
N LEU A 42 11.83 1.62 15.57
CA LEU A 42 11.13 2.91 15.61
C LEU A 42 10.30 3.06 16.89
N TYR A 43 9.52 2.05 17.26
CA TYR A 43 8.72 2.10 18.48
C TYR A 43 9.59 2.06 19.74
N MET A 44 10.67 1.27 19.75
CA MET A 44 11.64 1.30 20.85
C MET A 44 12.27 2.69 21.00
N PHE A 45 12.62 3.34 19.89
CA PHE A 45 13.17 4.69 19.92
C PHE A 45 12.16 5.71 20.44
N ILE A 46 10.90 5.63 19.98
CA ILE A 46 9.82 6.50 20.48
C ILE A 46 9.61 6.28 21.98
N HIS A 47 9.54 5.03 22.44
CA HIS A 47 9.40 4.73 23.86
C HIS A 47 10.59 5.27 24.67
N TRP A 48 11.80 5.07 24.17
CA TRP A 48 13.01 5.61 24.79
C TRP A 48 13.00 7.15 24.90
N LEU A 49 12.44 7.88 23.92
CA LEU A 49 12.31 9.35 24.02
C LEU A 49 11.43 9.80 25.20
N PHE A 50 10.48 8.98 25.64
CA PHE A 50 9.61 9.30 26.78
C PHE A 50 10.16 8.79 28.11
N THR A 51 10.77 7.60 28.12
CA THR A 51 11.15 6.90 29.36
C THR A 51 12.64 6.98 29.65
N PHE A 52 13.48 7.29 28.65
CA PHE A 52 14.95 7.23 28.69
C PHE A 52 15.52 5.87 29.14
N SER A 53 14.72 4.82 29.08
CA SER A 53 15.07 3.45 29.42
C SER A 53 14.88 2.53 28.22
N VAL A 54 15.58 1.40 28.25
CA VAL A 54 15.42 0.33 27.25
C VAL A 54 15.16 -0.97 27.98
N GLU A 55 14.06 -1.63 27.63
CA GLU A 55 13.71 -2.93 28.17
C GLU A 55 14.40 -4.05 27.40
N LEU A 56 14.77 -5.12 28.10
CA LEU A 56 15.42 -6.28 27.47
C LEU A 56 14.47 -7.04 26.54
N PHE A 57 13.17 -7.00 26.86
CA PHE A 57 12.11 -7.64 26.08
C PHE A 57 11.02 -6.61 25.75
N PRO A 58 11.13 -5.90 24.62
CA PRO A 58 10.21 -4.82 24.23
C PRO A 58 8.89 -5.40 23.70
N ALA A 59 8.11 -6.02 24.59
CA ALA A 59 6.90 -6.76 24.24
C ALA A 59 5.84 -5.85 23.61
N TRP A 60 5.69 -4.64 24.14
CA TRP A 60 4.69 -3.69 23.70
C TRP A 60 5.00 -3.12 22.31
N GLU A 61 6.26 -2.83 22.04
CA GLU A 61 6.76 -2.32 20.77
C GLU A 61 6.65 -3.37 19.67
N ILE A 62 6.94 -4.63 20.01
CA ILE A 62 6.73 -5.77 19.11
C ILE A 62 5.24 -5.92 18.80
N ALA A 63 4.37 -5.87 19.81
CA ALA A 63 2.92 -5.97 19.61
C ALA A 63 2.39 -4.83 18.72
N LEU A 64 2.82 -3.58 19.00
CA LEU A 64 2.49 -2.41 18.17
C LEU A 64 2.99 -2.59 16.73
N ALA A 65 4.22 -3.06 16.53
CA ALA A 65 4.77 -3.32 15.21
C ALA A 65 3.94 -4.37 14.44
N ILE A 66 3.49 -5.44 15.10
CA ILE A 66 2.61 -6.45 14.48
C ILE A 66 1.29 -5.82 14.05
N VAL A 67 0.62 -5.08 14.94
CA VAL A 67 -0.68 -4.47 14.68
C VAL A 67 -0.58 -3.45 13.54
N THR A 68 0.42 -2.56 13.59
CA THR A 68 0.63 -1.52 12.58
C THR A 68 1.01 -2.12 11.22
N THR A 69 1.90 -3.12 11.20
CA THR A 69 2.22 -3.86 9.97
C THR A 69 0.96 -4.49 9.37
N SER A 70 0.17 -5.16 10.20
CA SER A 70 -1.09 -5.78 9.77
C SER A 70 -2.07 -4.76 9.20
N PHE A 71 -2.20 -3.60 9.85
CA PHE A 71 -3.09 -2.52 9.40
C PHE A 71 -2.65 -1.90 8.07
N ILE A 72 -1.36 -1.65 7.89
CA ILE A 72 -0.80 -1.10 6.65
C ILE A 72 -1.04 -2.05 5.48
N PHE A 73 -0.79 -3.35 5.69
CA PHE A 73 -0.98 -4.36 4.64
C PHE A 73 -2.44 -4.72 4.35
N ARG A 74 -3.43 -4.17 5.07
CA ARG A 74 -4.83 -4.17 4.61
C ARG A 74 -5.06 -3.24 3.42
N HIS A 75 -4.18 -2.26 3.24
CA HIS A 75 -4.28 -1.23 2.19
C HIS A 75 -3.21 -1.38 1.11
N VAL A 76 -2.17 -2.17 1.38
CA VAL A 76 -1.05 -2.43 0.48
C VAL A 76 -1.11 -3.87 -0.02
N ASP A 77 -1.48 -4.01 -1.28
CA ASP A 77 -1.46 -5.28 -2.02
C ASP A 77 -0.35 -5.27 -3.08
N PRO A 78 0.10 -6.44 -3.57
CA PRO A 78 1.05 -6.50 -4.68
C PRO A 78 0.61 -5.70 -5.92
N ASP A 79 -0.71 -5.63 -6.16
CA ASP A 79 -1.31 -4.87 -7.25
C ASP A 79 -1.42 -3.37 -6.99
N ARG A 80 -1.30 -2.99 -5.73
CA ARG A 80 -1.34 -1.60 -5.24
C ARG A 80 -0.12 -1.38 -4.35
N PRO A 81 1.08 -1.34 -4.95
CA PRO A 81 2.32 -1.27 -4.17
C PRO A 81 2.30 -0.04 -3.27
N ALA A 82 2.90 -0.16 -2.08
CA ALA A 82 2.88 0.87 -1.04
C ALA A 82 3.26 2.26 -1.58
N ARG A 83 4.20 2.32 -2.53
CA ARG A 83 4.62 3.55 -3.19
C ARG A 83 3.48 4.28 -3.90
N VAL A 84 2.59 3.55 -4.57
CA VAL A 84 1.44 4.13 -5.27
C VAL A 84 0.43 4.63 -4.25
N VAL A 85 0.12 3.83 -3.22
CA VAL A 85 -0.80 4.24 -2.13
C VAL A 85 -0.29 5.47 -1.40
N ILE A 86 0.98 5.50 -1.00
CA ILE A 86 1.62 6.63 -0.32
C ILE A 86 1.65 7.85 -1.23
N ARG A 87 2.01 7.70 -2.52
CA ARG A 87 2.02 8.81 -3.48
C ARG A 87 0.62 9.38 -3.67
N THR A 88 -0.39 8.53 -3.81
CA THR A 88 -1.79 8.96 -3.94
C THR A 88 -2.23 9.68 -2.68
N ALA A 89 -2.02 9.10 -1.49
CA ALA A 89 -2.37 9.74 -0.22
C ALA A 89 -1.65 11.10 -0.02
N LEU A 90 -0.36 11.19 -0.37
CA LEU A 90 0.41 12.43 -0.29
C LEU A 90 -0.05 13.46 -1.33
N THR A 91 -0.43 13.00 -2.53
CA THR A 91 -0.96 13.87 -3.58
C THR A 91 -2.32 14.40 -3.17
N ASP A 92 -3.20 13.55 -2.66
CA ASP A 92 -4.53 13.90 -2.16
C ASP A 92 -4.44 14.87 -0.96
N TRP A 93 -3.56 14.58 0.01
CA TRP A 93 -3.24 15.50 1.11
C TRP A 93 -2.79 16.88 0.59
N ARG A 94 -1.93 16.92 -0.44
CA ARG A 94 -1.44 18.19 -1.00
C ARG A 94 -2.45 18.87 -1.93
N ARG A 95 -3.40 18.12 -2.51
CA ARG A 95 -4.37 18.57 -3.51
C ARG A 95 -5.78 18.80 -2.97
N THR A 96 -6.00 18.70 -1.65
CA THR A 96 -7.26 19.13 -0.99
C THR A 96 -7.62 20.62 -1.19
N ARG A 97 -6.93 21.34 -2.07
CA ARG A 97 -7.25 22.70 -2.54
C ARG A 97 -7.91 22.73 -3.92
N GLU A 98 -8.37 21.62 -4.47
CA GLU A 98 -9.31 21.69 -5.59
C GLU A 98 -10.70 22.11 -5.05
N PRO A 99 -11.34 23.14 -5.61
CA PRO A 99 -12.61 23.65 -5.09
C PRO A 99 -13.68 22.54 -5.12
N ALA A 100 -14.44 22.41 -4.03
CA ALA A 100 -15.54 21.46 -3.88
C ALA A 100 -16.71 21.66 -4.88
N VAL A 101 -16.58 22.62 -5.79
CA VAL A 101 -17.54 22.88 -6.85
C VAL A 101 -17.09 22.08 -8.06
N GLU A 102 -17.79 20.99 -8.34
CA GLU A 102 -17.72 20.30 -9.63
C GLU A 102 -17.95 21.34 -10.74
N GLN A 103 -16.86 21.78 -11.39
CA GLN A 103 -16.95 22.68 -12.52
C GLN A 103 -17.47 21.84 -13.68
N ARG A 104 -18.80 21.82 -13.81
CA ARG A 104 -19.48 21.16 -14.92
C ARG A 104 -18.99 21.84 -16.20
N ASP A 105 -18.18 21.13 -16.97
CA ASP A 105 -17.83 21.58 -18.31
C ASP A 105 -19.13 21.88 -19.06
N PRO A 106 -19.23 23.04 -19.73
CA PRO A 106 -20.42 23.39 -20.48
C PRO A 106 -20.70 22.25 -21.46
N ARG A 107 -21.94 21.76 -21.50
CA ARG A 107 -22.37 20.72 -22.45
C ARG A 107 -21.98 21.19 -23.85
N LEU A 108 -20.92 20.62 -24.40
CA LEU A 108 -20.53 20.81 -25.79
C LEU A 108 -21.60 20.12 -26.64
N VAL A 109 -22.62 20.89 -27.01
CA VAL A 109 -23.61 20.47 -28.01
C VAL A 109 -22.94 20.68 -29.35
N ALA A 110 -22.58 19.59 -30.02
CA ALA A 110 -22.10 19.65 -31.39
C ALA A 110 -23.26 20.14 -32.29
N THR A 111 -23.35 21.44 -32.52
CA THR A 111 -24.37 22.04 -33.40
C THR A 111 -24.10 21.70 -34.88
N LYS A 112 -22.85 21.41 -35.24
CA LYS A 112 -22.49 21.15 -36.63
C LYS A 112 -21.36 20.14 -36.73
N ILE A 113 -21.68 18.97 -37.30
CA ILE A 113 -20.70 17.96 -37.67
C ILE A 113 -20.36 18.23 -39.14
N ARG A 114 -19.11 18.57 -39.45
CA ARG A 114 -18.60 18.60 -40.83
C ARG A 114 -17.81 17.31 -41.05
N ILE A 115 -18.35 16.42 -41.87
CA ILE A 115 -17.65 15.26 -42.38
C ILE A 115 -16.84 15.74 -43.59
N ARG A 116 -15.51 15.57 -43.55
CA ARG A 116 -14.67 15.69 -44.74
C ARG A 116 -14.76 14.36 -45.48
N GLU A 117 -15.19 14.40 -46.74
CA GLU A 117 -15.35 13.19 -47.55
C GLU A 117 -14.06 12.71 -48.22
N GLU A 118 -12.93 13.40 -48.10
CA GLU A 118 -11.71 12.98 -48.80
C GLU A 118 -10.47 13.02 -47.90
N LEU A 119 -9.90 11.82 -47.71
CA LEU A 119 -8.48 11.60 -47.49
C LEU A 119 -7.87 11.38 -48.88
N VAL A 120 -7.26 12.42 -49.43
CA VAL A 120 -6.27 12.27 -50.51
C VAL A 120 -4.91 12.01 -49.86
#